data_AF-A0A7X3R8J9-F1
#
_entry.id   AF-A0A7X3R8J9-F1
#
_cell.length_a   1.000
_cell.length_b   1.000
_cell.length_c   1.000
_cell.angle_alpha   90.00
_cell.angle_beta   90.00
_cell.angle_gamma   90.00
#
_symmetry.space_group_name_H-M   'P 1'
#
loop_
_entity.id
_entity.type
_entity.pdbx_description
1 polymer ?
#
loop_
_entity_poly.entity_id
_entity_poly.type
_entity_poly.pdbx_seq_one_letter_code
_entity_poly.pdbx_strand_id
1 'polypeptide(L)'
;MTAALAFECGFSGVLLQHRFPVMDSTAYMIEIYGTEGRLYWKSGAPWFLSTPHYAPGQAAWQPLAPIVPEHYDPAGPASVEDYQFADEYVQALDEGRAHECSGDAGRHVLEILMGIFESGARGRRVDLPQAERDHPLLRWREEHGLGLPGPMPRPYAEWLAAEDSRLGRSAS
;
A
#
# COMPACT_ATOMS: atom_id res chain seq x y z
N MET A 1 1.00 9.14 -9.45
CA MET A 1 1.15 10.01 -8.27
C MET A 1 2.33 9.50 -7.46
N THR A 2 3.14 10.41 -6.92
CA THR A 2 4.25 10.09 -6.03
C THR A 2 4.01 10.80 -4.71
N ALA A 3 4.20 10.11 -3.59
CA ALA A 3 4.16 10.70 -2.26
C ALA A 3 5.44 10.35 -1.49
N ALA A 4 6.07 11.35 -0.88
CA ALA A 4 7.21 11.16 0.00
C ALA A 4 6.73 11.21 1.46
N LEU A 5 7.14 10.22 2.25
CA LEU A 5 6.79 10.05 3.65
C LEU A 5 8.06 10.20 4.49
N ALA A 6 7.96 10.91 5.60
CA ALA A 6 9.04 11.03 6.58
C ALA A 6 8.53 10.53 7.93
N PHE A 7 9.32 9.68 8.58
CA PHE A 7 8.98 9.08 9.87
C PHE A 7 9.86 9.68 10.96
N GLU A 8 9.32 9.80 12.18
CA GLU A 8 10.03 10.37 13.33
C GLU A 8 11.33 9.63 13.66
N CYS A 9 11.35 8.31 13.43
CA CYS A 9 12.52 7.45 13.58
C CYS A 9 13.61 7.65 12.51
N GLY A 10 13.47 8.65 11.63
CA GLY A 10 14.48 9.00 10.63
C GLY A 10 14.38 8.21 9.32
N PHE A 11 13.46 7.24 9.22
CA PHE A 11 13.17 6.57 7.96
C PHE A 11 12.40 7.50 7.01
N SER A 12 12.55 7.23 5.71
CA SER A 12 11.77 7.85 4.65
C SER A 12 11.12 6.78 3.78
N GLY A 13 9.91 7.04 3.32
CA GLY A 13 9.20 6.18 2.37
C GLY A 13 8.84 6.94 1.10
N VAL A 14 8.71 6.22 0.00
CA VAL A 14 8.14 6.74 -1.25
C VAL A 14 7.03 5.81 -1.70
N LEU A 15 5.81 6.34 -1.81
CA LEU A 15 4.70 5.65 -2.44
C LEU A 15 4.59 6.10 -3.90
N LEU A 16 4.55 5.12 -4.80
CA LEU A 16 4.28 5.32 -6.22
C LEU A 16 2.94 4.69 -6.57
N GLN A 17 1.97 5.52 -6.91
CA GLN A 17 0.66 5.07 -7.40
C GLN A 17 0.59 5.28 -8.91
N HIS A 18 0.53 4.20 -9.65
CA HIS A 18 0.36 4.22 -11.10
C HIS A 18 -1.06 3.80 -11.49
N ARG A 19 -1.61 4.47 -12.50
CA ARG A 19 -2.80 3.97 -13.20
C ARG A 19 -2.33 2.98 -14.26
N PHE A 20 -2.88 1.79 -14.26
CA PHE A 20 -2.71 0.81 -15.32
C PHE A 20 -3.90 0.84 -16.29
N PRO A 21 -3.70 0.54 -17.59
CA PRO A 21 -4.79 0.47 -18.57
C PRO A 21 -5.73 -0.71 -18.32
N VAL A 22 -5.25 -1.74 -17.62
CA VAL A 22 -6.01 -2.90 -17.18
C VAL A 22 -5.72 -3.16 -15.72
N MET A 23 -6.63 -3.86 -15.03
CA MET A 23 -6.38 -4.30 -13.66
C MET A 23 -5.24 -5.31 -13.64
N ASP A 24 -4.18 -4.99 -12.91
CA ASP A 24 -3.07 -5.90 -12.65
C ASP A 24 -2.88 -6.04 -11.14
N SER A 25 -3.38 -7.15 -10.58
CA SER A 25 -3.25 -7.46 -9.16
C SER A 25 -1.82 -7.84 -8.77
N THR A 26 -0.90 -7.98 -9.71
CA THR A 26 0.50 -8.36 -9.49
C THR A 26 1.47 -7.18 -9.57
N ALA A 27 0.96 -5.98 -9.88
CA ALA A 27 1.75 -4.77 -10.11
C ALA A 27 2.20 -4.05 -8.84
N TYR A 28 1.89 -4.57 -7.64
CA TYR A 28 2.42 -4.02 -6.40
C TYR A 28 3.87 -4.46 -6.19
N MET A 29 4.65 -3.58 -5.57
CA MET A 29 6.05 -3.82 -5.23
C MET A 29 6.41 -3.04 -3.97
N ILE A 30 7.18 -3.68 -3.09
CA ILE A 30 7.75 -3.05 -1.90
C ILE A 30 9.26 -3.27 -1.94
N GLU A 31 10.01 -2.20 -1.66
CA GLU A 31 11.44 -2.28 -1.40
C GLU A 31 11.76 -1.67 -0.05
N ILE A 32 12.56 -2.38 0.75
CA ILE A 32 13.04 -1.93 2.04
C ILE A 32 14.56 -1.90 2.01
N TYR A 33 15.14 -0.77 2.40
CA TYR A 33 16.58 -0.55 2.43
C TYR A 33 17.02 -0.45 3.88
N GLY A 34 17.96 -1.31 4.27
CA GLY A 34 18.60 -1.29 5.58
C GLY A 34 20.12 -1.19 5.45
N THR A 35 20.80 -1.15 6.59
CA THR A 35 22.27 -1.18 6.64
C THR A 35 22.85 -2.54 6.24
N GLU A 36 22.07 -3.61 6.40
CA GLU A 36 22.48 -5.00 6.17
C GLU A 36 22.07 -5.54 4.79
N GLY A 37 21.41 -4.71 3.97
CA GLY A 37 20.95 -5.14 2.66
C GLY A 37 19.63 -4.52 2.24
N ARG A 38 19.01 -5.16 1.25
CA ARG A 38 17.71 -4.77 0.70
C ARG A 38 16.77 -5.96 0.66
N LEU A 39 15.52 -5.69 1.01
CA LEU A 39 14.41 -6.59 0.73
C LEU A 39 13.65 -6.06 -0.47
N TYR A 40 13.32 -6.97 -1.37
CA TYR A 40 12.49 -6.70 -2.54
C TYR A 40 11.34 -7.68 -2.55
N TRP A 41 10.13 -7.18 -2.68
CA TRP A 41 8.96 -8.02 -2.83
C TRP A 41 8.10 -7.48 -3.97
N LYS A 42 7.96 -8.31 -5.00
CA LYS A 42 6.98 -8.15 -6.08
C LYS A 42 6.29 -9.49 -6.21
N SER A 43 4.96 -9.46 -6.27
CA SER A 43 4.05 -10.60 -6.47
C SER A 43 4.69 -12.00 -6.48
N GLY A 44 4.43 -12.77 -5.42
CA GLY A 44 4.75 -14.20 -5.34
C GLY A 44 6.00 -14.58 -4.53
N ALA A 45 7.08 -13.78 -4.52
CA ALA A 45 8.27 -14.13 -3.73
C ALA A 45 9.06 -12.92 -3.20
N PRO A 46 9.50 -12.95 -1.93
CA PRO A 46 10.45 -11.99 -1.40
C PRO A 46 11.89 -12.36 -1.78
N TRP A 47 12.73 -11.33 -1.96
CA TRP A 47 14.13 -11.45 -2.32
C TRP A 47 14.99 -10.61 -1.40
N PHE A 48 16.19 -11.10 -1.11
CA PHE A 48 17.17 -10.43 -0.29
C PHE A 48 18.45 -10.15 -1.08
N LEU A 49 19.00 -8.96 -0.89
CA LEU A 49 20.32 -8.57 -1.37
C LEU A 49 21.16 -8.17 -0.17
N SER A 50 22.25 -8.89 0.11
CA SER A 50 23.12 -8.64 1.28
C SER A 50 23.94 -7.36 1.21
N THR A 51 23.93 -6.67 0.06
CA THR A 51 24.59 -5.38 -0.10
C THR A 51 23.53 -4.28 -0.25
N PRO A 52 23.55 -3.22 0.57
CA PRO A 52 22.55 -2.15 0.52
C PRO A 52 22.68 -1.26 -0.73
N HIS A 53 23.84 -1.29 -1.39
CA HIS A 53 24.15 -0.48 -2.56
C HIS A 53 24.66 -1.35 -3.71
N TYR A 54 24.39 -0.90 -4.94
CA TYR A 54 24.94 -1.57 -6.12
C TYR A 54 26.44 -1.27 -6.22
N ALA A 55 27.28 -2.28 -5.99
CA ALA A 55 28.72 -2.21 -6.19
C ALA A 55 29.11 -3.12 -7.37
N PRO A 56 29.93 -2.66 -8.33
CA PRO A 56 30.37 -3.50 -9.44
C PRO A 56 31.00 -4.81 -8.93
N GLY A 57 30.53 -5.95 -9.44
CA GLY A 57 31.07 -7.27 -9.12
C GLY A 57 30.57 -7.91 -7.82
N GLN A 58 29.64 -7.28 -7.09
CA GLN A 58 29.07 -7.86 -5.87
C GLN A 58 27.54 -7.82 -5.82
N ALA A 59 27.01 -8.96 -5.36
CA ALA A 59 25.64 -9.24 -4.93
C ALA A 59 24.64 -9.65 -6.02
N ALA A 60 24.16 -10.89 -5.88
CA ALA A 60 23.01 -11.42 -6.58
C ALA A 60 21.83 -11.48 -5.60
N TRP A 61 20.63 -11.18 -6.10
CA TRP A 61 19.41 -11.38 -5.33
C TRP A 61 19.25 -12.86 -4.97
N GLN A 62 18.95 -13.13 -3.71
CA GLN A 62 18.71 -14.46 -3.19
C GLN A 62 17.22 -14.58 -2.81
N PRO A 63 16.55 -15.69 -3.15
CA PRO A 63 15.19 -15.91 -2.71
C PRO A 63 15.17 -15.98 -1.18
N LEU A 64 14.19 -15.33 -0.56
CA LEU A 64 13.94 -15.45 0.87
C LEU A 64 12.81 -16.46 1.07
N ALA A 65 13.08 -17.51 1.86
CA ALA A 65 12.05 -18.49 2.18
C ALA A 65 10.97 -17.84 3.06
N PRO A 66 9.67 -18.09 2.81
CA PRO A 66 8.63 -17.63 3.70
C PRO A 66 8.78 -18.32 5.06
N ILE A 67 8.51 -17.58 6.12
CA ILE A 67 8.34 -18.14 7.46
C ILE A 67 6.91 -18.68 7.51
N VAL A 68 6.73 -19.98 7.71
CA VAL A 68 5.42 -20.64 7.70
C VAL A 68 5.16 -21.27 9.07
N PRO A 69 3.93 -21.17 9.62
CA PRO A 69 3.61 -21.78 10.91
C PRO A 69 3.85 -23.30 10.91
N GLU A 70 4.33 -23.86 12.02
CA GLU A 70 4.69 -25.30 12.12
C GLU A 70 3.50 -26.23 11.87
N HIS A 71 2.29 -25.78 12.22
CA HIS A 71 1.02 -26.50 12.08
C HIS A 71 0.33 -26.30 10.74
N TYR A 72 0.94 -25.55 9.81
CA TYR A 72 0.45 -25.41 8.45
C TYR A 72 0.58 -26.74 7.69
N ASP A 73 -0.53 -27.21 7.09
CA ASP A 73 -0.54 -28.37 6.21
C ASP A 73 -0.35 -27.95 4.74
N PRO A 74 0.83 -28.19 4.13
CA PRO A 74 1.07 -27.83 2.72
C PRO A 74 0.28 -28.68 1.72
N ALA A 75 -0.30 -29.81 2.13
CA ALA A 75 -1.21 -30.61 1.31
C ALA A 75 -2.67 -30.18 1.47
N GLY A 76 -2.95 -29.26 2.39
CA GLY A 76 -4.28 -28.72 2.66
C GLY A 76 -4.78 -27.79 1.54
N PRO A 77 -6.08 -27.43 1.58
CA PRO A 77 -6.69 -26.58 0.56
C PRO A 77 -6.44 -25.06 0.77
N ALA A 78 -5.89 -24.66 1.92
CA ALA A 78 -5.65 -23.26 2.24
C ALA A 78 -4.35 -22.75 1.61
N SER A 79 -4.34 -21.48 1.18
CA SER A 79 -3.09 -20.78 0.88
C SER A 79 -2.33 -20.50 2.18
N VAL A 80 -1.01 -20.30 2.08
CA VAL A 80 -0.16 -19.96 3.25
C VAL A 80 -0.62 -18.64 3.86
N GLU A 81 -0.93 -17.65 3.02
CA GLU A 81 -1.30 -16.30 3.43
C GLU A 81 -2.65 -16.27 4.17
N ASP A 82 -3.65 -16.99 3.66
CA ASP A 82 -4.96 -17.07 4.32
C ASP A 82 -4.85 -17.82 5.65
N TYR A 83 -4.03 -18.88 5.69
CA TYR A 83 -3.79 -19.64 6.91
C TYR A 83 -3.10 -18.78 7.96
N GLN A 84 -2.04 -18.06 7.59
CA GLN A 84 -1.31 -17.18 8.51
C GLN A 84 -2.19 -16.10 9.09
N PHE A 85 -3.07 -15.50 8.28
CA PHE A 85 -4.02 -14.51 8.77
C PHE A 85 -4.97 -15.12 9.82
N ALA A 86 -5.53 -16.30 9.53
CA ALA A 86 -6.43 -16.98 10.47
C ALA A 86 -5.70 -17.44 11.74
N ASP A 87 -4.47 -17.92 11.62
CA ASP A 87 -3.62 -18.36 12.72
C ASP A 87 -3.27 -17.20 13.67
N GLU A 88 -2.79 -16.08 13.13
CA GLU A 88 -2.54 -14.86 13.89
C GLU A 88 -3.82 -14.36 14.59
N TYR A 89 -4.99 -14.47 13.93
CA TYR A 89 -6.26 -14.12 14.57
C TYR A 89 -6.59 -14.99 15.78
N VAL A 90 -6.37 -16.30 15.70
CA VAL A 90 -6.58 -17.21 16.84
C VAL A 90 -5.58 -16.91 17.95
N GLN A 91 -4.29 -16.75 17.63
CA GLN A 91 -3.25 -16.43 18.62
C GLN A 91 -3.54 -15.11 19.33
N ALA A 92 -3.97 -14.08 18.60
CA ALA A 92 -4.34 -12.80 19.19
C ALA A 92 -5.51 -12.93 20.18
N LEU A 93 -6.49 -13.78 19.91
CA LEU A 93 -7.60 -14.07 20.83
C LEU A 93 -7.13 -14.82 22.08
N ASP A 94 -6.33 -15.86 21.91
CA ASP A 94 -5.82 -16.68 23.02
C ASP A 94 -4.94 -15.87 23.97
N GLU A 95 -4.13 -14.95 23.42
CA GLU A 95 -3.24 -14.07 24.18
C GLU A 95 -3.93 -12.79 24.70
N GLY A 96 -5.15 -12.50 24.25
CA GLY A 96 -5.87 -11.28 24.60
C GLY A 96 -5.18 -10.00 24.08
N ARG A 97 -4.50 -10.07 22.93
CA ARG A 97 -3.85 -8.94 22.27
C ARG A 97 -4.60 -8.53 21.00
N ALA A 98 -4.30 -7.34 20.49
CA ALA A 98 -4.79 -6.94 19.18
C ALA A 98 -4.08 -7.75 18.08
N HIS A 99 -4.84 -8.16 17.06
CA HIS A 99 -4.28 -8.69 15.83
C HIS A 99 -3.43 -7.62 15.13
N GLU A 100 -2.35 -8.03 14.46
CA GLU A 100 -1.53 -7.14 13.62
C GLU A 100 -2.37 -6.32 12.59
N CYS A 101 -3.33 -6.93 11.90
CA CYS A 101 -4.35 -6.26 11.09
C CYS A 101 -5.53 -5.78 11.97
N SER A 102 -5.29 -4.74 12.76
CA SER A 102 -6.30 -4.14 13.65
C SER A 102 -6.95 -2.88 13.10
N GLY A 103 -8.01 -2.42 13.77
CA GLY A 103 -8.62 -1.12 13.50
C GLY A 103 -7.65 0.06 13.72
N ASP A 104 -6.69 -0.07 14.64
CA ASP A 104 -5.66 0.96 14.85
C ASP A 104 -4.66 1.01 13.68
N ALA A 105 -4.21 -0.15 13.19
CA ALA A 105 -3.40 -0.22 11.99
C ALA A 105 -4.15 0.33 10.77
N GLY A 106 -5.42 -0.06 10.60
CA GLY A 106 -6.29 0.46 9.54
C GLY A 106 -6.49 1.98 9.60
N ARG A 107 -6.66 2.53 10.82
CA ARG A 107 -6.73 3.99 11.03
C ARG A 107 -5.43 4.67 10.62
N HIS A 108 -4.27 4.11 10.94
CA HIS A 108 -2.99 4.68 10.54
C HIS A 108 -2.82 4.73 9.01
N VAL A 109 -3.23 3.66 8.30
CA VAL A 109 -3.24 3.63 6.84
C VAL A 109 -4.15 4.70 6.25
N LEU A 110 -5.35 4.88 6.81
CA LEU A 110 -6.28 5.93 6.38
C LEU A 110 -5.72 7.34 6.62
N GLU A 111 -5.06 7.58 7.74
CA GLU A 111 -4.40 8.86 8.03
C GLU A 111 -3.34 9.21 6.98
N ILE A 112 -2.51 8.23 6.58
CA ILE A 112 -1.52 8.40 5.51
C ILE A 112 -2.21 8.69 4.18
N LEU A 113 -3.22 7.91 3.80
CA LEU A 113 -3.95 8.12 2.54
C LEU A 113 -4.57 9.51 2.47
N MET A 114 -5.25 9.94 3.53
CA MET A 114 -5.84 11.27 3.63
C MET A 114 -4.75 12.35 3.63
N GLY A 115 -3.62 12.13 4.30
CA GLY A 115 -2.49 13.07 4.31
C GLY A 115 -1.90 13.29 2.92
N ILE A 116 -1.83 12.23 2.11
CA ILE A 116 -1.40 12.32 0.70
C ILE A 116 -2.39 13.17 -0.11
N PHE A 117 -3.69 12.99 0.10
CA PHE A 117 -4.71 13.81 -0.57
C PHE A 117 -4.64 15.28 -0.17
N GLU A 118 -4.53 15.58 1.12
CA GLU A 118 -4.40 16.96 1.61
C GLU A 118 -3.10 17.59 1.10
N SER A 119 -1.99 16.86 1.16
CA SER A 119 -0.70 17.33 0.64
C SER A 119 -0.77 17.63 -0.86
N GLY A 120 -1.39 16.74 -1.64
CA GLY A 120 -1.59 16.93 -3.08
C GLY A 120 -2.50 18.11 -3.41
N ALA A 121 -3.57 18.30 -2.63
CA ALA A 121 -4.53 19.39 -2.82
C ALA A 121 -3.94 20.77 -2.47
N ARG A 122 -3.06 20.84 -1.47
CA ARG A 122 -2.48 22.09 -0.96
C ARG A 122 -1.06 22.40 -1.46
N GLY A 123 -0.35 21.41 -2.01
CA GLY A 123 1.04 21.55 -2.43
C GLY A 123 2.02 21.76 -1.28
N ARG A 124 1.74 21.22 -0.08
CA ARG A 124 2.59 21.38 1.11
C ARG A 124 2.73 20.09 1.91
N ARG A 125 3.74 20.03 2.78
CA ARG A 125 3.87 18.95 3.78
C ARG A 125 2.70 18.99 4.76
N VAL A 126 2.24 17.82 5.17
CA VAL A 126 1.17 17.61 6.14
C VAL A 126 1.71 16.73 7.26
N ASP A 127 1.51 17.17 8.50
CA ASP A 127 1.84 16.37 9.68
C ASP A 127 0.69 15.41 10.01
N LEU A 128 1.03 14.23 10.51
CA LEU A 128 0.07 13.19 10.90
C LEU A 128 0.11 12.96 12.42
N PRO A 129 -1.04 12.67 13.06
CA PRO A 129 -2.38 12.62 12.47
C PRO A 129 -2.89 14.02 12.09
N GLN A 130 -3.80 14.07 11.10
CA GLN A 130 -4.38 15.36 10.70
C GLN A 130 -5.32 15.90 11.77
N ALA A 131 -5.26 17.21 12.01
CA ALA A 131 -6.19 17.89 12.91
C ALA A 131 -7.63 17.88 12.37
N GLU A 132 -7.80 18.03 11.04
CA GLU A 132 -9.09 18.05 10.37
C GLU A 132 -9.29 16.76 9.57
N ARG A 133 -10.27 15.94 9.99
CA ARG A 133 -10.46 14.58 9.48
C ARG A 133 -11.57 14.40 8.44
N ASP A 134 -12.16 15.50 7.95
CA ASP A 134 -13.04 15.41 6.78
C ASP A 134 -12.24 15.03 5.52
N HIS A 135 -12.93 14.55 4.49
CA HIS A 135 -12.27 14.09 3.27
C HIS A 135 -11.55 15.27 2.55
N PRO A 136 -10.21 15.28 2.46
CA PRO A 136 -9.44 16.43 1.99
C PRO A 136 -9.84 16.93 0.60
N LEU A 137 -10.08 16.01 -0.34
CA LEU A 137 -10.47 16.37 -1.70
C LEU A 137 -11.89 16.95 -1.80
N LEU A 138 -12.80 16.61 -0.88
CA LEU A 138 -14.15 17.18 -0.89
C LEU A 138 -14.10 18.63 -0.38
N ARG A 139 -13.41 18.88 0.73
CA ARG A 139 -13.14 20.24 1.22
C ARG A 139 -12.48 21.10 0.16
N TRP A 140 -11.40 20.60 -0.46
CA TRP A 140 -10.70 21.33 -1.52
C TRP A 140 -11.63 21.69 -2.69
N ARG A 141 -12.52 20.78 -3.11
CA ARG A 141 -13.49 21.07 -4.17
C ARG A 141 -14.48 22.16 -3.77
N GLU A 142 -15.01 22.13 -2.56
CA GLU A 142 -15.94 23.15 -2.05
C GLU A 142 -15.28 24.54 -2.00
N GLU A 143 -14.05 24.62 -1.47
CA GLU A 143 -13.28 25.87 -1.41
C GLU A 143 -13.02 26.48 -2.80
N HIS A 144 -12.96 25.65 -3.83
CA HIS A 144 -12.74 26.08 -5.22
C HIS A 144 -14.06 26.18 -6.03
N GLY A 145 -15.22 26.10 -5.37
CA GLY A 145 -16.53 26.23 -6.03
C GLY A 145 -16.85 25.11 -7.02
N LEU A 146 -16.21 23.94 -6.89
CA LEU A 146 -16.39 22.79 -7.80
C LEU A 146 -17.56 21.89 -7.41
N GLY A 147 -18.12 22.07 -6.21
CA GLY A 147 -19.18 21.24 -5.63
C GLY A 147 -18.78 19.77 -5.45
N LEU A 148 -19.73 18.94 -5.05
CA LEU A 148 -19.49 17.50 -4.89
C LEU A 148 -19.26 16.82 -6.25
N PRO A 149 -18.42 15.78 -6.32
CA PRO A 149 -18.29 14.98 -7.54
C PRO A 149 -19.62 14.30 -7.88
N GLY A 150 -19.93 14.19 -9.17
CA GLY A 150 -21.06 13.37 -9.63
C GLY A 150 -20.86 11.88 -9.30
N PRO A 151 -21.94 11.09 -9.29
CA PRO A 151 -21.85 9.66 -9.03
C PRO A 151 -21.01 8.97 -10.10
N MET A 152 -20.25 7.94 -9.69
CA MET A 152 -19.47 7.07 -10.57
C MET A 152 -19.87 5.61 -10.34
N PRO A 153 -19.73 4.73 -11.34
CA PRO A 153 -19.92 3.29 -11.16
C PRO A 153 -18.99 2.76 -10.06
N ARG A 154 -19.47 1.77 -9.29
CA ARG A 154 -18.67 1.09 -8.26
C ARG A 154 -17.88 -0.11 -8.79
N PRO A 155 -18.43 -0.94 -9.72
CA PRO A 155 -17.64 -2.02 -10.31
C PRO A 155 -16.42 -1.46 -11.02
N TYR A 156 -15.22 -2.00 -10.73
CA TYR A 156 -13.96 -1.42 -11.19
C TYR A 156 -13.89 -1.29 -12.72
N ALA A 157 -14.35 -2.31 -13.46
CA ALA A 157 -14.33 -2.28 -14.91
C ALA A 157 -15.22 -1.16 -15.49
N GLU A 158 -16.41 -0.97 -14.92
CA GLU A 158 -17.33 0.10 -15.32
C GLU A 158 -16.79 1.48 -14.93
N TRP A 159 -16.21 1.58 -13.73
CA TRP A 159 -15.54 2.79 -13.26
C TRP A 159 -14.38 3.17 -14.19
N LEU A 160 -13.54 2.20 -14.55
CA LEU A 160 -12.36 2.42 -15.39
C LEU A 160 -12.76 2.92 -16.77
N ALA A 161 -13.80 2.32 -17.38
CA ALA A 161 -14.34 2.72 -18.68
C ALA A 161 -14.95 4.14 -18.63
N ALA A 162 -15.74 4.45 -17.59
CA ALA A 162 -16.29 5.79 -17.39
C ALA A 162 -15.18 6.84 -17.20
N GLU A 163 -14.14 6.48 -16.45
CA GLU A 163 -12.99 7.35 -16.20
C GLU A 163 -12.12 7.55 -17.46
N ASP A 164 -11.92 6.52 -18.28
CA ASP A 164 -11.22 6.66 -19.57
C ASP A 164 -12.00 7.57 -20.53
N SER A 165 -13.34 7.44 -20.57
CA SER A 165 -14.19 8.34 -21.33
C SER A 165 -14.04 9.79 -20.86
N ARG A 166 -14.11 10.02 -19.53
CA ARG A 166 -13.93 11.35 -18.92
C ARG A 166 -12.56 11.97 -19.22
N LEU A 167 -11.52 11.14 -19.31
CA LEU A 167 -10.14 11.57 -19.60
C LEU A 167 -9.84 11.67 -21.11
N GLY A 168 -10.80 11.37 -21.99
CA GLY A 168 -10.61 11.39 -23.44
C GLY A 168 -9.70 10.29 -23.97
N ARG A 169 -9.68 9.12 -23.30
CA ARG A 169 -8.78 7.99 -23.60
C ARG A 169 -9.47 6.82 -24.31
N SER A 170 -10.74 6.97 -24.68
CA SER A 170 -11.48 5.97 -25.45
C SER A 170 -10.71 5.59 -26.72
N ALA A 171 -10.61 4.29 -27.00
CA ALA A 171 -9.94 3.77 -28.19
C ALA A 171 -10.48 4.43 -29.47
N SER A 172 -9.56 4.94 -30.30
CA SER A 172 -9.78 5.05 -31.74
C SER A 172 -9.77 3.67 -32.37
#